data_AF-A0AAV6JSZ7-F1
#
_entry.id   AF-A0AAV6JSZ7-F1
#
_cell.length_a   1.000
_cell.length_b   1.000
_cell.length_c   1.000
_cell.angle_alpha   90.00
_cell.angle_beta   90.00
_cell.angle_gamma   90.00
#
_symmetry.space_group_name_H-M   'P 1'
#
loop_
_entity.id
_entity.type
_entity.pdbx_description
1 polymer ?
#
loop_
_entity_poly.entity_id
_entity_poly.type
_entity_poly.pdbx_seq_one_letter_code
_entity_poly.pdbx_strand_id
1 'polypeptide(L)'
;MEGLNLITDGQTWWAIHVSCYPLNLGRGHLMSTEILILGHLHHLQTTSHHHGDKLLSRWSSDLRWRVILLLLLPPLSLLVFLSLSSSPPITAFRSSSPSFAPLQSFFYTPAPPQPIYRARNSTSGGQPAADRSGITELGRSRMAVCLVGGARRFELTGPSIVERILKVYPNSDLFLHSPLDTSAFKLSLLRTAPRIAAVRIFEPKPIPETESEARVLTARGSPNGIQGLLQYFHLVEECLTMIKTYQAQNNFTYDWIVRTRVDGYWSAPLGPENFVPGQYVVPPGSSYGGLNDRLGIGDFITSTVALSRLSLIPLLDSAGFRLVNSETAFRAQLTTNNVSYITKRVPFCVVSDRRYKFPPRHHVPVVALSSPGPLNGAKCRPCTAACYVPCVGSAMDRLNRGWSWTERANGALQLCDAHGEWEKGWEGVFDKTCGKKLAAARKRVRGLKLKQCVDDFEKMKGRTGNWDAPPAVDICRLGLGS
;
A
#
# COMPACT_ATOMS: atom_id res chain seq x y z
N MET A 1 -31.29 39.25 10.81
CA MET A 1 -30.84 39.69 9.48
C MET A 1 -29.51 39.00 9.19
N GLU A 2 -29.25 38.74 7.90
CA GLU A 2 -27.99 38.32 7.22
C GLU A 2 -26.77 37.92 8.10
N GLY A 3 -26.06 36.81 7.86
CA GLY A 3 -26.07 35.93 6.68
C GLY A 3 -24.67 35.79 6.09
N LEU A 4 -23.89 34.82 6.57
CA LEU A 4 -22.61 34.46 5.94
C LEU A 4 -22.28 32.98 6.19
N ASN A 5 -22.62 32.14 5.21
CA ASN A 5 -22.22 30.74 5.17
C ASN A 5 -20.78 30.64 4.64
N LEU A 6 -19.87 30.09 5.44
CA LEU A 6 -18.58 29.60 4.97
C LEU A 6 -18.53 28.08 5.11
N ILE A 7 -18.81 27.40 3.99
CA ILE A 7 -18.51 25.99 3.83
C ILE A 7 -17.01 25.90 3.55
N THR A 8 -16.24 25.37 4.49
CA THR A 8 -14.79 25.13 4.34
C THR A 8 -14.48 23.65 4.45
N ASP A 9 -13.77 23.13 3.44
CA ASP A 9 -13.50 21.70 3.28
C ASP A 9 -12.76 21.07 4.47
N GLY A 10 -13.18 19.86 4.82
CA GLY A 10 -12.63 19.07 5.93
C GLY A 10 -11.21 18.55 5.67
N GLN A 11 -10.21 19.42 5.82
CA GLN A 11 -8.86 19.00 6.15
C GLN A 11 -8.81 18.62 7.64
N THR A 12 -8.35 17.40 7.94
CA THR A 12 -8.20 16.92 9.32
C THR A 12 -7.00 17.60 10.00
N TRP A 13 -7.25 18.72 10.68
CA TRP A 13 -6.26 19.35 11.55
C TRP A 13 -6.20 18.62 12.89
N TRP A 14 -5.02 18.11 13.25
CA TRP A 14 -4.73 17.71 14.63
C TRP A 14 -4.20 18.93 15.38
N ALA A 15 -4.92 19.36 16.41
CA ALA A 15 -4.43 20.39 17.32
C ALA A 15 -3.27 19.81 18.14
N ILE A 16 -2.08 20.41 18.04
CA ILE A 16 -0.94 20.06 18.89
C ILE A 16 -1.12 20.76 20.22
N HIS A 17 -1.50 20.00 21.26
CA HIS A 17 -1.52 20.51 22.62
C HIS A 17 -0.09 20.51 23.19
N VAL A 18 0.58 21.66 23.15
CA VAL A 18 1.92 21.81 23.73
C VAL A 18 1.78 21.97 25.25
N SER A 19 1.85 20.86 25.98
CA SER A 19 1.99 20.89 27.44
C SER A 19 3.44 21.13 27.82
N CYS A 20 3.78 22.39 28.12
CA CYS A 20 5.05 22.73 28.78
C CYS A 20 5.01 22.31 30.25
N TYR A 21 5.78 21.30 30.63
CA TYR A 21 6.14 21.06 32.04
C TYR A 21 7.41 21.87 32.40
N PRO A 22 7.48 22.45 33.61
CA PRO A 22 8.59 23.31 33.99
C PRO A 22 9.84 22.52 34.36
N LEU A 23 10.96 22.83 33.71
CA LEU A 23 12.29 22.37 34.12
C LEU A 23 12.86 23.35 35.15
N ASN A 24 12.94 22.91 36.40
CA ASN A 24 13.63 23.62 37.48
C ASN A 24 15.14 23.64 37.22
N LEU A 25 15.68 24.78 36.78
CA LEU A 25 17.09 25.13 36.89
C LEU A 25 17.21 26.57 37.39
N GLY A 26 17.76 26.74 38.59
CA GLY A 26 17.89 28.04 39.24
C GLY A 26 19.23 28.73 38.97
N ARG A 27 19.23 30.07 39.07
CA ARG A 27 20.36 31.02 38.93
C ARG A 27 20.97 31.09 37.51
N GLY A 28 21.06 32.26 36.88
CA GLY A 28 20.58 33.59 37.26
C GLY A 28 21.13 34.70 36.34
N HIS A 29 20.60 35.91 36.55
CA HIS A 29 20.95 37.22 35.94
C HIS A 29 20.38 37.57 34.54
N LEU A 30 19.49 38.59 34.56
CA LEU A 30 19.47 39.85 33.78
C LEU A 30 20.05 39.82 32.33
N MET A 31 19.49 40.45 31.28
CA MET A 31 18.37 41.38 31.03
C MET A 31 18.17 41.41 29.47
N SER A 32 17.12 41.93 28.83
CA SER A 32 15.87 42.62 29.24
C SER A 32 14.75 42.30 28.23
N THR A 33 13.51 42.72 28.52
CA THR A 33 12.40 42.88 27.56
C THR A 33 12.59 44.09 26.65
N GLU A 34 12.13 44.00 25.40
CA GLU A 34 11.07 44.89 24.89
C GLU A 34 10.40 44.38 23.61
N ILE A 35 9.13 44.77 23.42
CA ILE A 35 8.27 44.48 22.26
C ILE A 35 7.98 45.81 21.57
N LEU A 36 8.01 45.85 20.24
CA LEU A 36 7.42 46.98 19.51
C LEU A 36 6.78 46.54 18.20
N ILE A 37 5.48 46.83 18.09
CA ILE A 37 4.65 46.70 16.89
C ILE A 37 4.33 48.11 16.39
N LEU A 38 4.56 48.36 15.11
CA LEU A 38 4.01 49.43 14.23
C LEU A 38 4.76 49.30 12.88
N GLY A 39 4.24 49.67 11.71
CA GLY A 39 2.98 50.29 11.31
C GLY A 39 3.10 50.69 9.82
N HIS A 40 1.98 50.80 9.08
CA HIS A 40 1.97 51.19 7.66
C HIS A 40 2.62 52.55 7.38
N LEU A 41 3.25 52.71 6.20
CA LEU A 41 2.94 53.83 5.28
C LEU A 41 3.32 53.52 3.81
N HIS A 42 2.93 54.41 2.89
CA HIS A 42 2.83 54.17 1.44
C HIS A 42 3.67 55.17 0.60
N HIS A 43 3.82 54.84 -0.69
CA HIS A 43 4.05 55.73 -1.87
C HIS A 43 5.46 56.21 -2.33
N LEU A 44 5.73 55.90 -3.62
CA LEU A 44 6.48 56.64 -4.68
C LEU A 44 7.99 56.92 -4.43
N GLN A 45 8.89 56.99 -5.43
CA GLN A 45 8.76 57.27 -6.87
C GLN A 45 9.93 56.65 -7.70
N THR A 46 9.81 56.68 -9.03
CA THR A 46 10.81 56.54 -10.14
C THR A 46 12.32 56.75 -9.83
N THR A 47 13.35 56.20 -10.53
CA THR A 47 13.51 55.93 -11.99
C THR A 47 14.82 55.16 -12.34
N SER A 48 14.91 54.62 -13.57
CA SER A 48 16.12 54.55 -14.45
C SER A 48 17.27 53.51 -14.27
N HIS A 49 17.52 52.77 -15.36
CA HIS A 49 18.76 52.18 -15.92
C HIS A 49 19.97 51.82 -15.03
N HIS A 50 20.31 50.52 -14.98
CA HIS A 50 21.44 49.98 -15.78
C HIS A 50 21.38 48.44 -15.88
N HIS A 51 21.48 47.91 -17.10
CA HIS A 51 21.51 46.48 -17.40
C HIS A 51 22.64 46.21 -18.41
N GLY A 52 23.51 45.26 -18.11
CA GLY A 52 24.74 44.99 -18.88
C GLY A 52 25.99 45.23 -18.02
N ASP A 53 26.60 44.13 -17.57
CA ASP A 53 28.03 43.94 -17.23
C ASP A 53 28.26 42.74 -16.29
N LYS A 54 27.28 42.42 -15.42
CA LYS A 54 27.41 41.34 -14.42
C LYS A 54 27.25 39.90 -14.96
N LEU A 55 26.98 39.70 -16.26
CA LEU A 55 26.83 38.36 -16.83
C LEU A 55 28.13 37.74 -17.37
N LEU A 56 29.10 38.53 -17.82
CA LEU A 56 30.30 38.01 -18.52
C LEU A 56 31.40 37.50 -17.58
N SER A 57 31.62 38.12 -16.42
CA SER A 57 32.65 37.66 -15.46
C SER A 57 32.31 36.33 -14.77
N ARG A 58 31.02 35.97 -14.73
CA ARG A 58 30.51 34.76 -14.08
C ARG A 58 30.62 33.52 -14.97
N TRP A 59 30.79 33.69 -16.28
CA TRP A 59 30.96 32.60 -17.25
C TRP A 59 32.42 32.16 -17.39
N SER A 60 33.37 33.12 -17.37
CA SER A 60 34.81 32.83 -17.45
C SER A 60 35.38 32.12 -16.22
N SER A 61 34.72 32.25 -15.07
CA SER A 61 35.11 31.61 -13.80
C SER A 61 34.61 30.17 -13.66
N ASP A 62 33.40 29.85 -14.13
CA ASP A 62 32.85 28.47 -14.10
C ASP A 62 33.55 27.55 -15.12
N LEU A 63 33.94 28.08 -16.28
CA LEU A 63 34.67 27.31 -17.30
C LEU A 63 36.08 26.88 -16.84
N ARG A 64 36.79 27.75 -16.10
CA ARG A 64 38.12 27.46 -15.55
C ARG A 64 38.08 26.33 -14.52
N TRP A 65 37.11 26.33 -13.60
CA TRP A 65 36.98 25.28 -12.58
C TRP A 65 36.68 23.89 -13.15
N ARG A 66 35.85 23.81 -14.19
CA ARG A 66 35.50 22.53 -14.83
C ARG A 66 36.69 21.90 -15.56
N VAL A 67 37.53 22.72 -16.21
CA VAL A 67 38.77 22.24 -16.85
C VAL A 67 39.80 21.77 -15.82
N ILE A 68 39.94 22.48 -14.70
CA ILE A 68 40.82 22.07 -13.59
C ILE A 68 40.37 20.73 -12.99
N LEU A 69 39.07 20.54 -12.74
CA LEU A 69 38.51 19.27 -12.25
C LEU A 69 38.75 18.11 -13.23
N LEU A 70 38.52 18.32 -14.53
CA LEU A 70 38.74 17.31 -15.57
C LEU A 70 40.20 16.89 -15.73
N LEU A 71 41.16 17.79 -15.47
CA LEU A 71 42.60 17.50 -15.57
C LEU A 71 43.17 16.85 -14.29
N LEU A 72 42.62 17.15 -13.11
CA LEU A 72 43.16 16.66 -11.83
C LEU A 72 42.54 15.34 -11.34
N LEU A 73 41.28 15.04 -11.68
CA LEU A 73 40.60 13.82 -11.22
C LEU A 73 41.20 12.51 -11.80
N PRO A 74 41.56 12.40 -13.10
CA PRO A 74 42.13 11.17 -13.65
C PRO A 74 43.47 10.74 -13.02
N PRO A 75 44.50 11.61 -12.85
CA PRO A 75 45.78 11.18 -12.27
C PRO A 75 45.69 10.85 -10.78
N LEU A 76 44.84 11.55 -10.00
CA LEU A 76 44.61 11.18 -8.59
C LEU A 76 43.97 9.78 -8.48
N SER A 77 43.02 9.47 -9.35
CA SER A 77 42.36 8.15 -9.37
C SER A 77 43.34 7.02 -9.68
N LEU A 78 44.30 7.28 -10.59
CA LEU A 78 45.37 6.35 -10.94
C LEU A 78 46.36 6.12 -9.78
N LEU A 79 46.74 7.18 -9.06
CA LEU A 79 47.63 7.09 -7.89
C LEU A 79 47.03 6.24 -6.76
N VAL A 80 45.73 6.39 -6.49
CA VAL A 80 45.03 5.57 -5.48
C VAL A 80 45.00 4.09 -5.93
N PHE A 81 44.72 3.83 -7.20
CA PHE A 81 44.67 2.47 -7.75
C PHE A 81 46.05 1.76 -7.68
N LEU A 82 47.13 2.49 -7.98
CA LEU A 82 48.50 1.97 -7.87
C LEU A 82 48.90 1.71 -6.40
N SER A 83 48.52 2.61 -5.48
CA SER A 83 48.81 2.47 -4.03
C SER A 83 48.13 1.25 -3.40
N LEU A 84 46.95 0.85 -3.91
CA LEU A 84 46.22 -0.34 -3.47
C LEU A 84 46.75 -1.65 -4.09
N SER A 85 47.59 -1.57 -5.13
CA SER A 85 48.08 -2.73 -5.89
C SER A 85 49.46 -3.24 -5.44
N SER A 86 50.12 -2.54 -4.52
CA SER A 86 51.52 -2.80 -4.11
C SER A 86 51.65 -3.32 -2.67
N SER A 87 50.98 -4.44 -2.35
CA SER A 87 51.16 -5.18 -1.10
C SER A 87 51.78 -6.57 -1.37
N PRO A 88 52.96 -6.91 -0.81
CA PRO A 88 53.57 -8.23 -1.01
C PRO A 88 52.90 -9.32 -0.13
N PRO A 89 52.92 -10.59 -0.53
CA PRO A 89 52.36 -11.68 0.27
C PRO A 89 53.34 -12.15 1.36
N ILE A 90 52.88 -12.31 2.60
CA ILE A 90 53.58 -13.07 3.64
C ILE A 90 52.86 -14.41 3.83
N THR A 91 53.62 -15.49 3.67
CA THR A 91 53.18 -16.89 3.81
C THR A 91 53.62 -17.52 5.12
N ALA A 92 52.84 -18.51 5.58
CA ALA A 92 53.05 -19.38 6.75
C ALA A 92 52.75 -18.70 8.12
N PHE A 93 52.07 -19.34 9.08
CA PHE A 93 52.07 -20.79 9.37
C PHE A 93 50.69 -21.47 9.44
N ARG A 94 50.73 -22.81 9.34
CA ARG A 94 49.59 -23.75 9.26
C ARG A 94 48.83 -23.92 10.58
N SER A 95 47.51 -24.04 10.51
CA SER A 95 46.77 -25.28 10.88
C SER A 95 45.26 -25.16 10.60
N SER A 96 44.59 -26.30 10.35
CA SER A 96 43.13 -26.47 10.25
C SER A 96 42.41 -25.96 8.97
N SER A 97 42.41 -26.81 7.94
CA SER A 97 41.40 -26.86 6.85
C SER A 97 40.63 -28.20 6.98
N PRO A 98 39.54 -28.52 6.23
CA PRO A 98 38.95 -27.87 5.05
C PRO A 98 37.40 -27.69 5.17
N SER A 99 36.56 -27.40 4.16
CA SER A 99 36.73 -27.16 2.72
C SER A 99 35.59 -26.25 2.21
N PHE A 100 35.91 -25.17 1.49
CA PHE A 100 34.95 -24.49 0.61
C PHE A 100 35.55 -24.42 -0.79
N ALA A 101 34.87 -25.01 -1.77
CA ALA A 101 35.29 -25.03 -3.17
C ALA A 101 34.94 -23.71 -3.89
N PRO A 102 35.67 -23.32 -4.95
CA PRO A 102 35.67 -21.95 -5.46
C PRO A 102 34.57 -21.66 -6.50
N LEU A 103 34.17 -20.39 -6.56
CA LEU A 103 33.29 -19.84 -7.60
C LEU A 103 34.05 -19.63 -8.94
N GLN A 104 34.05 -20.62 -9.82
CA GLN A 104 34.18 -20.39 -11.27
C GLN A 104 33.35 -21.39 -12.08
N SER A 105 32.21 -20.92 -12.61
CA SER A 105 31.54 -21.46 -13.81
C SER A 105 30.48 -20.46 -14.28
N PHE A 106 30.93 -19.39 -14.94
CA PHE A 106 30.04 -18.68 -15.86
C PHE A 106 29.95 -19.48 -17.17
N PHE A 107 28.73 -19.52 -17.73
CA PHE A 107 28.32 -20.26 -18.93
C PHE A 107 28.11 -21.78 -18.76
N TYR A 108 27.00 -22.26 -19.31
CA TYR A 108 26.36 -23.59 -19.23
C TYR A 108 25.49 -23.89 -18.00
N THR A 109 24.20 -23.53 -18.12
CA THR A 109 23.09 -24.19 -17.42
C THR A 109 22.40 -25.19 -18.36
N PRO A 110 22.53 -26.51 -18.15
CA PRO A 110 21.63 -27.49 -18.74
C PRO A 110 20.20 -27.26 -18.22
N ALA A 111 19.20 -27.39 -19.09
CA ALA A 111 17.80 -27.31 -18.68
C ALA A 111 17.45 -28.47 -17.73
N PRO A 112 16.59 -28.26 -16.70
CA PRO A 112 16.14 -29.35 -15.83
C PRO A 112 15.34 -30.38 -16.64
N PRO A 113 15.45 -31.68 -16.33
CA PRO A 113 14.83 -32.73 -17.11
C PRO A 113 13.29 -32.61 -17.09
N GLN A 114 12.73 -32.45 -18.28
CA GLN A 114 11.29 -32.58 -18.53
C GLN A 114 10.83 -34.00 -18.09
N PRO A 115 9.78 -34.15 -17.26
CA PRO A 115 9.17 -35.45 -17.08
C PRO A 115 8.57 -35.90 -18.42
N ILE A 116 9.04 -37.03 -18.96
CA ILE A 116 8.55 -37.59 -20.22
C ILE A 116 7.13 -38.12 -20.03
N TYR A 117 6.15 -37.23 -20.11
CA TYR A 117 4.79 -37.63 -20.42
C TYR A 117 4.74 -38.06 -21.89
N ARG A 118 4.63 -39.38 -22.11
CA ARG A 118 4.34 -39.94 -23.44
C ARG A 118 3.11 -39.23 -24.03
N ALA A 119 3.33 -38.45 -25.07
CA ALA A 119 2.25 -37.93 -25.90
C ALA A 119 1.54 -39.11 -26.60
N ARG A 120 0.46 -39.60 -25.99
CA ARG A 120 -0.44 -40.56 -26.63
C ARG A 120 -1.37 -39.77 -27.54
N ASN A 121 -1.17 -39.88 -28.85
CA ASN A 121 -2.05 -39.28 -29.84
C ASN A 121 -3.49 -39.76 -29.61
N SER A 122 -4.36 -38.85 -29.19
CA SER A 122 -5.79 -39.07 -29.03
C SER A 122 -6.53 -37.79 -29.41
N THR A 123 -6.99 -37.74 -30.65
CA THR A 123 -7.87 -36.70 -31.20
C THR A 123 -9.26 -36.78 -30.58
N SER A 124 -9.55 -35.96 -29.56
CA SER A 124 -10.91 -35.49 -29.22
C SER A 124 -10.85 -34.38 -28.17
N GLY A 125 -11.73 -33.37 -28.31
CA GLY A 125 -11.73 -32.20 -27.44
C GLY A 125 -12.30 -32.48 -26.04
N GLY A 126 -11.57 -32.06 -25.00
CA GLY A 126 -12.03 -32.07 -23.60
C GLY A 126 -11.21 -31.10 -22.75
N GLN A 127 -11.86 -30.34 -21.87
CA GLN A 127 -11.19 -29.40 -20.96
C GLN A 127 -10.33 -30.14 -19.91
N PRO A 128 -9.19 -29.57 -19.47
CA PRO A 128 -8.30 -30.25 -18.53
C PRO A 128 -8.92 -30.41 -17.14
N ALA A 129 -8.93 -31.65 -16.62
CA ALA A 129 -9.59 -32.01 -15.36
C ALA A 129 -8.97 -31.38 -14.09
N ALA A 130 -7.74 -30.87 -14.16
CA ALA A 130 -7.03 -30.29 -13.02
C ALA A 130 -7.73 -29.06 -12.41
N ASP A 131 -8.33 -28.22 -13.26
CA ASP A 131 -8.99 -26.97 -12.86
C ASP A 131 -10.24 -27.22 -11.99
N ARG A 132 -11.00 -28.30 -12.28
CA ARG A 132 -12.13 -28.72 -11.46
C ARG A 132 -11.71 -29.24 -10.10
N SER A 133 -10.56 -29.93 -10.00
CA SER A 133 -10.09 -30.51 -8.74
C SER A 133 -9.72 -29.43 -7.72
N GLY A 134 -8.93 -28.43 -8.11
CA GLY A 134 -8.50 -27.34 -7.21
C GLY A 134 -9.66 -26.49 -6.69
N ILE A 135 -10.69 -26.25 -7.52
CA ILE A 135 -11.93 -25.57 -7.10
C ILE A 135 -12.69 -26.40 -6.05
N THR A 136 -12.77 -27.73 -6.22
CA THR A 136 -13.44 -28.60 -5.23
C THR A 136 -12.69 -28.73 -3.90
N GLU A 137 -11.36 -28.60 -3.91
CA GLU A 137 -10.55 -28.60 -2.70
C GLU A 137 -10.69 -27.28 -1.93
N LEU A 138 -10.48 -26.14 -2.61
CA LEU A 138 -10.67 -24.80 -2.01
C LEU A 138 -12.11 -24.55 -1.53
N GLY A 139 -13.11 -25.20 -2.13
CA GLY A 139 -14.50 -25.16 -1.67
C GLY A 139 -14.75 -25.96 -0.37
N ARG A 140 -13.85 -26.87 0.01
CA ARG A 140 -13.89 -27.63 1.27
C ARG A 140 -13.02 -27.01 2.36
N SER A 141 -11.95 -26.30 1.99
CA SER A 141 -11.09 -25.58 2.93
C SER A 141 -11.85 -24.55 3.76
N ARG A 142 -11.33 -24.25 4.95
CA ARG A 142 -11.74 -23.10 5.77
C ARG A 142 -10.91 -21.89 5.37
N MET A 143 -11.56 -20.79 4.99
CA MET A 143 -10.87 -19.57 4.56
C MET A 143 -11.29 -18.38 5.43
N ALA A 144 -10.34 -17.58 5.88
CA ALA A 144 -10.59 -16.27 6.49
C ALA A 144 -10.30 -15.16 5.48
N VAL A 145 -11.23 -14.22 5.31
CA VAL A 145 -11.01 -13.00 4.52
C VAL A 145 -10.86 -11.83 5.47
N CYS A 146 -9.62 -11.39 5.64
CA CYS A 146 -9.24 -10.25 6.45
C CYS A 146 -9.38 -8.95 5.63
N LEU A 147 -10.34 -8.12 6.00
CA LEU A 147 -10.70 -6.88 5.31
C LEU A 147 -10.37 -5.66 6.19
N VAL A 148 -9.34 -4.90 5.80
CA VAL A 148 -8.73 -3.88 6.68
C VAL A 148 -8.69 -2.46 6.10
N GLY A 149 -8.85 -1.46 6.97
CA GLY A 149 -8.70 -0.03 6.66
C GLY A 149 -10.02 0.74 6.56
N GLY A 150 -9.93 2.08 6.42
CA GLY A 150 -11.11 2.96 6.43
C GLY A 150 -11.97 2.89 5.16
N ALA A 151 -13.28 3.11 5.32
CA ALA A 151 -14.32 2.92 4.32
C ALA A 151 -14.42 4.02 3.23
N ARG A 152 -13.32 4.70 2.93
CA ARG A 152 -13.26 5.73 1.89
C ARG A 152 -13.53 5.11 0.53
N ARG A 153 -14.50 5.66 -0.19
CA ARG A 153 -15.02 5.11 -1.47
C ARG A 153 -15.53 3.66 -1.39
N PHE A 154 -15.92 3.18 -0.20
CA PHE A 154 -16.44 1.81 -0.05
C PHE A 154 -17.74 1.55 -0.82
N GLU A 155 -18.47 2.60 -1.20
CA GLU A 155 -19.59 2.54 -2.13
C GLU A 155 -19.22 2.02 -3.54
N LEU A 156 -17.92 2.03 -3.88
CA LEU A 156 -17.36 1.52 -5.13
C LEU A 156 -16.66 0.17 -4.95
N THR A 157 -15.93 0.00 -3.84
CA THR A 157 -15.03 -1.15 -3.62
C THR A 157 -15.73 -2.31 -2.91
N GLY A 158 -16.52 -2.05 -1.86
CA GLY A 158 -17.21 -3.06 -1.07
C GLY A 158 -18.09 -4.02 -1.89
N PRO A 159 -18.94 -3.53 -2.80
CA PRO A 159 -19.72 -4.38 -3.70
C PRO A 159 -18.84 -5.27 -4.59
N SER A 160 -17.67 -4.80 -5.03
CA SER A 160 -16.73 -5.62 -5.79
C SER A 160 -16.08 -6.70 -4.93
N ILE A 161 -15.70 -6.39 -3.68
CA ILE A 161 -15.12 -7.35 -2.73
C ILE A 161 -16.12 -8.47 -2.40
N VAL A 162 -17.38 -8.13 -2.15
CA VAL A 162 -18.45 -9.10 -1.89
C VAL A 162 -18.65 -10.03 -3.09
N GLU A 163 -18.69 -9.49 -4.31
CA GLU A 163 -18.99 -10.26 -5.53
C GLU A 163 -17.78 -11.00 -6.13
N ARG A 164 -16.56 -10.52 -5.89
CA ARG A 164 -15.32 -11.06 -6.50
C ARG A 164 -14.41 -11.81 -5.53
N ILE A 165 -14.68 -11.77 -4.22
CA ILE A 165 -13.98 -12.58 -3.21
C ILE A 165 -15.00 -13.41 -2.42
N LEU A 166 -15.85 -12.74 -1.62
CA LEU A 166 -16.66 -13.43 -0.60
C LEU A 166 -17.70 -14.40 -1.19
N LYS A 167 -18.28 -14.07 -2.36
CA LYS A 167 -19.22 -14.95 -3.08
C LYS A 167 -18.55 -15.96 -4.01
N VAL A 168 -17.27 -15.78 -4.32
CA VAL A 168 -16.46 -16.77 -5.05
C VAL A 168 -16.12 -17.93 -4.13
N TYR A 169 -15.82 -17.61 -2.87
CA TYR A 169 -15.54 -18.57 -1.79
C TYR A 169 -16.60 -18.44 -0.69
N PRO A 170 -17.82 -18.98 -0.86
CA PRO A 170 -18.91 -18.88 0.12
C PRO A 170 -18.64 -19.64 1.43
N ASN A 171 -17.61 -20.50 1.44
CA ASN A 171 -17.01 -21.13 2.60
C ASN A 171 -16.09 -20.18 3.41
N SER A 172 -15.79 -18.98 2.90
CA SER A 172 -14.96 -18.00 3.60
C SER A 172 -15.73 -17.21 4.66
N ASP A 173 -15.07 -16.95 5.78
CA ASP A 173 -15.54 -16.09 6.85
C ASP A 173 -14.92 -14.70 6.73
N LEU A 174 -15.75 -13.66 6.72
CA LEU A 174 -15.27 -12.27 6.74
C LEU A 174 -14.86 -11.83 8.16
N PHE A 175 -13.67 -11.25 8.25
CA PHE A 175 -13.13 -10.52 9.39
C PHE A 175 -12.93 -9.06 8.98
N LEU A 176 -13.75 -8.16 9.50
CA LEU A 176 -13.66 -6.73 9.21
C LEU A 176 -12.96 -6.00 10.35
N HIS A 177 -11.84 -5.32 10.07
CA HIS A 177 -11.18 -4.42 11.02
C HIS A 177 -10.98 -3.03 10.41
N SER A 178 -11.77 -2.06 10.86
CA SER A 178 -11.85 -0.71 10.27
C SER A 178 -11.85 0.38 11.34
N PRO A 179 -11.19 1.52 11.13
CA PRO A 179 -11.39 2.68 11.99
C PRO A 179 -12.81 3.23 11.82
N LEU A 180 -13.34 3.81 12.89
CA LEU A 180 -14.51 4.67 12.88
C LEU A 180 -14.13 6.02 12.26
N ASP A 181 -14.77 6.37 11.15
CA ASP A 181 -14.68 7.68 10.50
C ASP A 181 -16.02 8.04 9.83
N THR A 182 -16.12 9.24 9.24
CA THR A 182 -17.33 9.71 8.54
C THR A 182 -17.70 8.89 7.30
N SER A 183 -16.88 7.92 6.89
CA SER A 183 -17.21 6.93 5.85
C SER A 183 -17.57 5.54 6.41
N ALA A 184 -17.36 5.26 7.71
CA ALA A 184 -17.61 3.94 8.31
C ALA A 184 -19.05 3.45 8.12
N PHE A 185 -20.03 4.34 8.06
CA PHE A 185 -21.43 4.00 7.77
C PHE A 185 -21.63 3.19 6.48
N LYS A 186 -20.72 3.31 5.51
CA LYS A 186 -20.75 2.60 4.23
C LYS A 186 -20.49 1.10 4.37
N LEU A 187 -19.86 0.67 5.48
CA LEU A 187 -19.62 -0.73 5.79
C LEU A 187 -20.92 -1.55 5.91
N SER A 188 -22.07 -0.89 6.14
CA SER A 188 -23.43 -1.44 6.00
C SER A 188 -23.66 -2.23 4.70
N LEU A 189 -22.94 -1.94 3.61
CA LEU A 189 -22.99 -2.73 2.37
C LEU A 189 -22.60 -4.21 2.56
N LEU A 190 -21.80 -4.53 3.57
CA LEU A 190 -21.39 -5.89 3.94
C LEU A 190 -22.54 -6.75 4.51
N ARG A 191 -23.73 -6.19 4.75
CA ARG A 191 -24.98 -6.95 4.98
C ARG A 191 -25.28 -8.03 3.94
N THR A 192 -24.65 -7.91 2.75
CA THR A 192 -24.78 -8.84 1.61
C THR A 192 -23.64 -9.86 1.50
N ALA A 193 -22.69 -9.86 2.44
CA ALA A 193 -21.68 -10.89 2.58
C ALA A 193 -22.33 -12.25 2.94
N PRO A 194 -21.85 -13.37 2.39
CA PRO A 194 -22.38 -14.70 2.71
C PRO A 194 -22.24 -15.04 4.20
N ARG A 195 -21.04 -14.87 4.76
CA ARG A 195 -20.69 -15.16 6.15
C ARG A 195 -19.85 -14.01 6.73
N ILE A 196 -20.02 -13.75 8.02
CA ILE A 196 -19.25 -12.75 8.78
C ILE A 196 -18.91 -13.40 10.13
N ALA A 197 -17.63 -13.63 10.40
CA ALA A 197 -17.20 -14.21 11.68
C ALA A 197 -17.05 -13.12 12.74
N ALA A 198 -16.36 -12.03 12.39
CA ALA A 198 -16.09 -10.94 13.32
C ALA A 198 -16.08 -9.55 12.65
N VAL A 199 -16.59 -8.56 13.38
CA VAL A 199 -16.53 -7.14 13.01
C VAL A 199 -15.92 -6.35 14.16
N ARG A 200 -14.89 -5.56 13.85
CA ARG A 200 -14.28 -4.59 14.75
C ARG A 200 -14.26 -3.21 14.07
N ILE A 201 -15.07 -2.28 14.57
CA ILE A 201 -15.09 -0.87 14.15
C ILE A 201 -14.71 -0.03 15.36
N PHE A 202 -13.56 0.65 15.34
CA PHE A 202 -12.96 1.23 16.55
C PHE A 202 -12.54 2.68 16.34
N GLU A 203 -12.58 3.49 17.40
CA GLU A 203 -11.98 4.82 17.38
C GLU A 203 -10.45 4.70 17.33
N PRO A 204 -9.77 5.23 16.29
CA PRO A 204 -8.32 5.14 16.19
C PRO A 204 -7.64 6.04 17.23
N LYS A 205 -6.88 5.44 18.14
CA LYS A 205 -6.08 6.11 19.17
C LYS A 205 -4.60 6.05 18.80
N PRO A 206 -3.78 7.09 19.07
CA PRO A 206 -2.33 7.05 18.84
C PRO A 206 -1.69 5.81 19.45
N ILE A 207 -0.78 5.17 18.70
CA ILE A 207 -0.06 3.98 19.17
C ILE A 207 1.29 4.45 19.74
N PRO A 208 1.63 4.15 21.00
CA PRO A 208 2.95 4.43 21.54
C PRO A 208 4.02 3.75 20.70
N GLU A 209 5.00 4.53 20.22
CA GLU A 209 6.11 4.00 19.43
C GLU A 209 7.20 3.45 20.37
N THR A 210 7.55 2.18 20.20
CA THR A 210 8.64 1.52 20.90
C THR A 210 10.00 1.91 20.30
N GLU A 211 11.08 1.73 21.06
CA GLU A 211 12.42 2.01 20.52
C GLU A 211 12.76 1.16 19.29
N SER A 212 12.28 -0.09 19.24
CA SER A 212 12.51 -0.97 18.09
C SER A 212 11.79 -0.48 16.84
N GLU A 213 10.57 0.06 16.99
CA GLU A 213 9.84 0.72 15.90
C GLU A 213 10.57 1.98 15.43
N ALA A 214 11.03 2.82 16.35
CA ALA A 214 11.78 4.04 16.03
C ALA A 214 13.13 3.77 15.34
N ARG A 215 13.79 2.64 15.63
CA ARG A 215 15.03 2.22 14.95
C ARG A 215 14.77 1.58 13.59
N VAL A 216 13.77 0.69 13.51
CA VAL A 216 13.50 -0.13 12.32
C VAL A 216 12.72 0.65 11.27
N LEU A 217 11.71 1.41 11.63
CA LEU A 217 10.77 2.02 10.69
C LEU A 217 11.21 3.41 10.22
N THR A 218 10.68 3.84 9.08
CA THR A 218 10.70 5.26 8.69
C THR A 218 9.33 5.74 8.27
N ALA A 219 9.01 6.98 8.65
CA ALA A 219 7.85 7.72 8.16
C ALA A 219 7.92 8.05 6.65
N ARG A 220 9.08 7.85 5.99
CA ARG A 220 9.30 8.25 4.59
C ARG A 220 8.32 7.57 3.64
N GLY A 221 7.46 8.37 3.01
CA GLY A 221 6.43 7.90 2.08
C GLY A 221 5.07 7.61 2.74
N SER A 222 4.99 7.59 4.07
CA SER A 222 3.73 7.55 4.80
C SER A 222 3.02 8.91 4.73
N PRO A 223 1.71 8.96 4.41
CA PRO A 223 0.94 10.19 4.35
C PRO A 223 0.73 10.86 5.71
N ASN A 224 0.72 10.08 6.79
CA ASN A 224 0.39 10.52 8.15
C ASN A 224 1.57 10.24 9.10
N GLY A 225 2.80 10.35 8.59
CA GLY A 225 4.02 10.08 9.35
C GLY A 225 4.10 8.64 9.89
N ILE A 226 4.85 8.47 10.98
CA ILE A 226 5.04 7.16 11.62
C ILE A 226 3.74 6.60 12.20
N GLN A 227 2.89 7.45 12.81
CA GLN A 227 1.57 7.02 13.30
C GLN A 227 0.72 6.43 12.18
N GLY A 228 0.73 6.98 10.97
CA GLY A 228 0.06 6.38 9.81
C GLY A 228 0.52 4.96 9.46
N LEU A 229 1.79 4.64 9.74
CA LEU A 229 2.37 3.32 9.51
C LEU A 229 2.02 2.35 10.65
N LEU A 230 2.16 2.77 11.91
CA LEU A 230 1.80 1.98 13.09
C LEU A 230 0.30 1.62 13.10
N GLN A 231 -0.58 2.59 12.80
CA GLN A 231 -2.04 2.35 12.68
C GLN A 231 -2.35 1.31 11.60
N TYR A 232 -1.62 1.35 10.48
CA TYR A 232 -1.77 0.39 9.41
C TYR A 232 -1.26 -1.00 9.79
N PHE A 233 -0.14 -1.11 10.51
CA PHE A 233 0.36 -2.39 10.99
C PHE A 233 -0.57 -3.00 12.04
N HIS A 234 -1.04 -2.20 13.00
CA HIS A 234 -2.08 -2.58 13.97
C HIS A 234 -3.35 -3.07 13.29
N LEU A 235 -3.86 -2.37 12.26
CA LEU A 235 -5.03 -2.80 11.50
C LEU A 235 -4.89 -4.22 10.91
N VAL A 236 -3.68 -4.58 10.47
CA VAL A 236 -3.36 -5.88 9.86
C VAL A 236 -3.17 -6.96 10.92
N GLU A 237 -2.45 -6.66 12.00
CA GLU A 237 -2.13 -7.63 13.04
C GLU A 237 -3.34 -7.97 13.92
N GLU A 238 -4.13 -6.98 14.31
CA GLU A 238 -5.38 -7.24 15.07
C GLU A 238 -6.39 -8.06 14.27
N CYS A 239 -6.35 -7.99 12.94
CA CYS A 239 -7.17 -8.86 12.10
C CYS A 239 -6.72 -10.34 12.21
N LEU A 240 -5.42 -10.59 12.36
CA LEU A 240 -4.89 -11.92 12.70
C LEU A 240 -5.26 -12.33 14.13
N THR A 241 -5.27 -11.39 15.09
CA THR A 241 -5.78 -11.62 16.45
C THR A 241 -7.24 -12.08 16.41
N MET A 242 -8.11 -11.35 15.69
CA MET A 242 -9.53 -11.71 15.52
C MET A 242 -9.72 -13.11 14.91
N ILE A 243 -8.91 -13.47 13.90
CA ILE A 243 -8.90 -14.80 13.29
C ILE A 243 -8.51 -15.88 14.31
N LYS A 244 -7.42 -15.67 15.05
CA LYS A 244 -6.94 -16.61 16.09
C LYS A 244 -7.94 -16.77 17.24
N THR A 245 -8.57 -15.70 17.69
CA THR A 245 -9.63 -15.74 18.71
C THR A 245 -10.83 -16.56 18.22
N TYR A 246 -11.29 -16.35 16.99
CA TYR A 246 -12.43 -17.09 16.44
C TYR A 246 -12.11 -18.58 16.22
N GLN A 247 -10.88 -18.90 15.79
CA GLN A 247 -10.38 -20.28 15.73
C GLN A 247 -10.44 -20.97 17.10
N ALA A 248 -9.95 -20.32 18.15
CA ALA A 248 -9.94 -20.87 19.51
C ALA A 248 -11.36 -21.06 20.06
N GLN A 249 -12.26 -20.09 19.85
CA GLN A 249 -13.67 -20.17 20.28
C GLN A 249 -14.46 -21.29 19.60
N ASN A 250 -14.11 -21.65 18.36
CA ASN A 250 -14.84 -22.62 17.54
C ASN A 250 -14.09 -23.95 17.34
N ASN A 251 -12.95 -24.14 18.03
CA ASN A 251 -12.10 -25.33 17.97
C ASN A 251 -11.76 -25.80 16.54
N PHE A 252 -11.26 -24.90 15.69
CA PHE A 252 -10.76 -25.24 14.36
C PHE A 252 -9.62 -24.30 13.91
N THR A 253 -8.87 -24.68 12.88
CA THR A 253 -7.91 -23.81 12.18
C THR A 253 -8.42 -23.44 10.78
N TYR A 254 -8.20 -22.20 10.34
CA TYR A 254 -8.34 -21.86 8.93
C TYR A 254 -7.18 -22.49 8.14
N ASP A 255 -7.44 -22.90 6.90
CA ASP A 255 -6.40 -23.36 5.98
C ASP A 255 -5.74 -22.16 5.28
N TRP A 256 -6.56 -21.17 4.90
CA TRP A 256 -6.16 -20.02 4.08
C TRP A 256 -6.58 -18.69 4.69
N ILE A 257 -5.73 -17.66 4.54
CA ILE A 257 -6.05 -16.27 4.85
C ILE A 257 -5.87 -15.40 3.60
N VAL A 258 -6.92 -14.69 3.21
CA VAL A 258 -6.91 -13.65 2.17
C VAL A 258 -6.99 -12.29 2.86
N ARG A 259 -5.91 -11.51 2.84
CA ARG A 259 -5.84 -10.18 3.43
C ARG A 259 -5.97 -9.12 2.32
N THR A 260 -7.04 -8.34 2.31
CA THR A 260 -7.25 -7.23 1.36
C THR A 260 -7.61 -5.92 2.06
N ARG A 261 -7.38 -4.80 1.38
CA ARG A 261 -7.78 -3.47 1.84
C ARG A 261 -9.24 -3.16 1.52
N VAL A 262 -9.87 -2.36 2.37
CA VAL A 262 -11.23 -1.82 2.19
C VAL A 262 -11.35 -0.90 0.95
N ASP A 263 -10.28 -0.19 0.58
CA ASP A 263 -10.21 0.65 -0.62
C ASP A 263 -9.81 -0.12 -1.92
N GLY A 264 -9.83 -1.46 -1.89
CA GLY A 264 -9.54 -2.33 -3.04
C GLY A 264 -10.75 -2.59 -3.95
N TYR A 265 -10.75 -2.07 -5.18
CA TYR A 265 -11.72 -2.42 -6.22
C TYR A 265 -11.26 -3.66 -7.01
N TRP A 266 -12.16 -4.62 -7.20
CA TRP A 266 -11.89 -5.87 -7.94
C TRP A 266 -12.64 -5.90 -9.28
N SER A 267 -11.88 -5.95 -10.38
CA SER A 267 -12.42 -5.97 -11.74
C SER A 267 -12.93 -7.36 -12.14
N ALA A 268 -12.26 -8.41 -11.70
CA ALA A 268 -12.61 -9.82 -11.94
C ALA A 268 -12.52 -10.64 -10.63
N PRO A 269 -13.07 -11.86 -10.58
CA PRO A 269 -12.96 -12.77 -9.44
C PRO A 269 -11.51 -13.02 -9.00
N LEU A 270 -11.30 -13.27 -7.70
CA LEU A 270 -10.08 -13.90 -7.21
C LEU A 270 -10.06 -15.37 -7.68
N GLY A 271 -9.04 -15.75 -8.44
CA GLY A 271 -8.91 -17.09 -9.00
C GLY A 271 -8.22 -18.10 -8.07
N PRO A 272 -8.50 -19.41 -8.21
CA PRO A 272 -7.95 -20.48 -7.37
C PRO A 272 -6.43 -20.61 -7.50
N GLU A 273 -5.84 -20.15 -8.60
CA GLU A 273 -4.39 -20.15 -8.81
C GLU A 273 -3.61 -19.30 -7.81
N ASN A 274 -4.27 -18.43 -7.03
CA ASN A 274 -3.64 -17.57 -6.04
C ASN A 274 -3.44 -18.22 -4.67
N PHE A 275 -3.90 -19.47 -4.49
CA PHE A 275 -3.75 -20.25 -3.26
C PHE A 275 -2.63 -21.27 -3.47
N VAL A 276 -1.42 -20.98 -2.98
CA VAL A 276 -0.23 -21.81 -3.18
C VAL A 276 0.32 -22.29 -1.83
N PRO A 277 0.30 -23.61 -1.53
CA PRO A 277 0.72 -24.11 -0.23
C PRO A 277 2.19 -23.81 0.08
N GLY A 278 2.49 -23.44 1.32
CA GLY A 278 3.83 -23.11 1.80
C GLY A 278 4.40 -21.79 1.24
N GLN A 279 3.59 -20.98 0.54
CA GLN A 279 4.05 -19.74 -0.08
C GLN A 279 3.08 -18.59 0.14
N TYR A 280 3.62 -17.42 0.49
CA TYR A 280 2.84 -16.19 0.58
C TYR A 280 2.77 -15.47 -0.78
N VAL A 281 1.57 -15.27 -1.30
CA VAL A 281 1.33 -14.65 -2.60
C VAL A 281 1.11 -13.15 -2.42
N VAL A 282 1.90 -12.34 -3.14
CA VAL A 282 1.75 -10.88 -3.22
C VAL A 282 1.58 -10.42 -4.68
N PRO A 283 0.98 -9.24 -4.95
CA PRO A 283 0.93 -8.70 -6.31
C PRO A 283 2.29 -8.13 -6.77
N PRO A 284 2.61 -8.12 -8.07
CA PRO A 284 3.78 -7.42 -8.60
C PRO A 284 3.56 -5.90 -8.68
N GLY A 285 4.64 -5.12 -8.68
CA GLY A 285 4.60 -3.66 -8.74
C GLY A 285 4.15 -2.99 -7.43
N SER A 286 4.11 -1.65 -7.39
CA SER A 286 3.80 -0.85 -6.18
C SER A 286 4.57 -1.29 -4.93
N SER A 287 5.84 -1.65 -5.09
CA SER A 287 6.64 -2.34 -4.08
C SER A 287 7.60 -1.44 -3.29
N TYR A 288 7.86 -0.20 -3.72
CA TYR A 288 8.64 0.81 -2.97
C TYR A 288 9.96 0.29 -2.34
N GLY A 289 10.66 -0.60 -3.04
CA GLY A 289 11.92 -1.21 -2.62
C GLY A 289 11.78 -2.54 -1.90
N GLY A 290 10.56 -3.00 -1.61
CA GLY A 290 10.20 -4.24 -0.88
C GLY A 290 9.14 -5.09 -1.58
N LEU A 291 8.03 -5.40 -0.90
CA LEU A 291 6.88 -6.16 -1.44
C LEU A 291 5.57 -5.37 -1.42
N ASN A 292 4.70 -5.62 -2.39
CA ASN A 292 3.37 -5.00 -2.47
C ASN A 292 2.48 -5.53 -1.33
N ASP A 293 2.23 -4.68 -0.35
CA ASP A 293 1.52 -5.02 0.88
C ASP A 293 0.00 -4.78 0.79
N ARG A 294 -0.54 -4.51 -0.40
CA ARG A 294 -1.96 -4.11 -0.59
C ARG A 294 -2.93 -5.29 -0.62
N LEU A 295 -2.43 -6.46 -0.96
CA LEU A 295 -3.09 -7.76 -0.90
C LEU A 295 -2.05 -8.78 -0.46
N GLY A 296 -2.48 -9.79 0.28
CA GLY A 296 -1.67 -10.98 0.51
C GLY A 296 -2.57 -12.21 0.70
N ILE A 297 -2.11 -13.35 0.19
CA ILE A 297 -2.83 -14.62 0.26
C ILE A 297 -1.82 -15.69 0.65
N GLY A 298 -2.12 -16.50 1.67
CA GLY A 298 -1.27 -17.61 2.05
C GLY A 298 -2.03 -18.61 2.89
N ASP A 299 -1.40 -19.75 3.16
CA ASP A 299 -1.88 -20.65 4.20
C ASP A 299 -1.81 -19.98 5.59
N PHE A 300 -2.39 -20.61 6.60
CA PHE A 300 -2.42 -20.06 7.97
C PHE A 300 -1.01 -19.80 8.56
N ILE A 301 0.00 -20.61 8.23
CA ILE A 301 1.35 -20.50 8.79
C ILE A 301 2.07 -19.29 8.19
N THR A 302 2.16 -19.23 6.86
CA THR A 302 2.76 -18.12 6.11
C THR A 302 2.03 -16.81 6.38
N SER A 303 0.69 -16.85 6.50
CA SER A 303 -0.12 -15.67 6.82
C SER A 303 0.01 -15.21 8.26
N THR A 304 0.22 -16.11 9.22
CA THR A 304 0.52 -15.73 10.60
C THR A 304 1.78 -14.88 10.67
N VAL A 305 2.86 -15.30 9.99
CA VAL A 305 4.07 -14.47 9.88
C VAL A 305 3.78 -13.18 9.13
N ALA A 306 3.09 -13.23 7.99
CA ALA A 306 2.87 -12.05 7.14
C ALA A 306 2.02 -10.94 7.80
N LEU A 307 1.05 -11.30 8.64
CA LEU A 307 0.14 -10.35 9.29
C LEU A 307 0.67 -9.82 10.65
N SER A 308 1.66 -10.46 11.27
CA SER A 308 2.34 -9.98 12.50
C SER A 308 3.29 -8.79 12.22
N ARG A 309 2.70 -7.63 11.89
CA ARG A 309 3.41 -6.45 11.38
C ARG A 309 4.08 -5.58 12.45
N LEU A 310 3.59 -5.60 13.69
CA LEU A 310 4.17 -4.95 14.87
C LEU A 310 5.02 -5.95 15.67
N SER A 311 4.48 -7.13 16.00
CA SER A 311 5.15 -8.08 16.91
C SER A 311 6.47 -8.64 16.39
N LEU A 312 6.72 -8.59 15.07
CA LEU A 312 7.99 -9.01 14.46
C LEU A 312 9.01 -7.86 14.31
N ILE A 313 8.70 -6.63 14.71
CA ILE A 313 9.63 -5.50 14.60
C ILE A 313 10.90 -5.67 15.48
N PRO A 314 10.83 -6.15 16.73
CA PRO A 314 12.05 -6.45 17.52
C PRO A 314 12.98 -7.46 16.84
N LEU A 315 12.40 -8.44 16.12
CA LEU A 315 13.18 -9.41 15.34
C LEU A 315 13.88 -8.71 14.15
N LEU A 316 13.21 -7.79 13.45
CA LEU A 316 13.83 -6.95 12.42
C LEU A 316 14.94 -6.05 12.97
N ASP A 317 14.76 -5.51 14.18
CA ASP A 317 15.77 -4.70 14.88
C ASP A 317 17.03 -5.53 15.16
N SER A 318 16.86 -6.75 15.69
CA SER A 318 17.97 -7.70 15.93
C SER A 318 18.66 -8.18 14.65
N ALA A 319 17.91 -8.27 13.54
CA ALA A 319 18.45 -8.62 12.22
C ALA A 319 19.12 -7.43 11.50
N GLY A 320 19.27 -6.27 12.17
CA GLY A 320 20.00 -5.11 11.67
C GLY A 320 19.22 -4.20 10.71
N PHE A 321 17.92 -4.40 10.50
CA PHE A 321 17.11 -3.51 9.66
C PHE A 321 16.92 -2.15 10.34
N ARG A 322 17.17 -1.05 9.61
CA ARG A 322 17.02 0.32 10.11
C ARG A 322 16.34 1.20 9.06
N LEU A 323 15.49 2.12 9.53
CA LEU A 323 14.82 3.14 8.71
C LEU A 323 14.13 2.60 7.43
N VAL A 324 13.51 1.43 7.50
CA VAL A 324 12.79 0.78 6.38
C VAL A 324 11.33 1.23 6.30
N ASN A 325 10.81 1.37 5.07
CA ASN A 325 9.39 1.68 4.82
C ASN A 325 8.51 0.42 4.96
N SER A 326 7.18 0.59 4.84
CA SER A 326 6.20 -0.50 4.97
C SER A 326 6.57 -1.74 4.14
N GLU A 327 6.77 -1.53 2.85
CA GLU A 327 6.97 -2.59 1.87
C GLU A 327 8.32 -3.30 2.08
N THR A 328 9.37 -2.56 2.47
CA THR A 328 10.69 -3.12 2.78
C THR A 328 10.68 -3.88 4.09
N ALA A 329 10.04 -3.35 5.13
CA ALA A 329 9.77 -4.06 6.38
C ALA A 329 8.92 -5.32 6.14
N PHE A 330 8.03 -5.31 5.13
CA PHE A 330 7.24 -6.49 4.78
C PHE A 330 8.09 -7.59 4.14
N ARG A 331 8.96 -7.24 3.18
CA ARG A 331 9.94 -8.20 2.65
C ARG A 331 10.81 -8.77 3.77
N ALA A 332 11.38 -7.88 4.60
CA ALA A 332 12.30 -8.24 5.67
C ALA A 332 11.66 -9.26 6.63
N GLN A 333 10.41 -9.01 7.03
CA GLN A 333 9.64 -9.88 7.93
C GLN A 333 9.49 -11.30 7.36
N LEU A 334 9.15 -11.45 6.08
CA LEU A 334 9.04 -12.78 5.45
C LEU A 334 10.42 -13.45 5.36
N THR A 335 11.46 -12.72 4.92
CA THR A 335 12.80 -13.29 4.76
C THR A 335 13.46 -13.71 6.08
N THR A 336 13.33 -12.92 7.15
CA THR A 336 13.91 -13.23 8.46
C THR A 336 13.23 -14.42 9.14
N ASN A 337 11.99 -14.74 8.75
CA ASN A 337 11.24 -15.90 9.24
C ASN A 337 11.24 -17.07 8.24
N ASN A 338 12.10 -17.05 7.22
CA ASN A 338 12.19 -18.09 6.17
C ASN A 338 10.87 -18.39 5.44
N VAL A 339 9.94 -17.42 5.37
CA VAL A 339 8.68 -17.57 4.63
C VAL A 339 8.92 -17.31 3.15
N SER A 340 8.76 -18.36 2.35
CA SER A 340 8.77 -18.25 0.89
C SER A 340 7.60 -17.41 0.41
N TYR A 341 7.83 -16.58 -0.60
CA TYR A 341 6.80 -15.75 -1.22
C TYR A 341 6.96 -15.71 -2.74
N ILE A 342 5.85 -15.51 -3.43
CA ILE A 342 5.81 -15.39 -4.89
C ILE A 342 4.97 -14.20 -5.33
N THR A 343 5.22 -13.71 -6.54
CA THR A 343 4.38 -12.69 -7.17
C THR A 343 3.35 -13.34 -8.09
N LYS A 344 2.06 -12.99 -7.94
CA LYS A 344 1.00 -13.36 -8.89
C LYS A 344 0.18 -12.16 -9.33
N ARG A 345 -0.32 -12.24 -10.57
CA ARG A 345 -1.17 -11.22 -11.18
C ARG A 345 -2.58 -11.32 -10.59
N VAL A 346 -3.10 -10.23 -10.03
CA VAL A 346 -4.41 -10.23 -9.36
C VAL A 346 -5.26 -9.04 -9.82
N PRO A 347 -6.53 -9.23 -10.25
CA PRO A 347 -7.35 -8.26 -10.99
C PRO A 347 -7.96 -7.13 -10.14
N PHE A 348 -7.16 -6.48 -9.28
CA PHE A 348 -7.62 -5.45 -8.35
C PHE A 348 -6.78 -4.17 -8.39
N CYS A 349 -7.36 -3.04 -7.97
CA CYS A 349 -6.67 -1.76 -7.83
C CYS A 349 -7.13 -1.04 -6.54
N VAL A 350 -6.33 -0.10 -6.05
CA VAL A 350 -6.68 0.70 -4.87
C VAL A 350 -7.23 2.06 -5.29
N VAL A 351 -8.51 2.29 -5.03
CA VAL A 351 -9.21 3.54 -5.38
C VAL A 351 -8.63 4.70 -4.59
N SER A 352 -8.45 5.88 -5.21
CA SER A 352 -7.86 7.03 -4.50
C SER A 352 -8.34 8.41 -4.94
N ASP A 353 -8.76 9.20 -3.97
CA ASP A 353 -9.03 10.63 -4.07
C ASP A 353 -7.75 11.49 -4.14
N ARG A 354 -6.58 10.93 -3.78
CA ARG A 354 -5.33 11.69 -3.75
C ARG A 354 -4.96 12.23 -5.12
N ARG A 355 -4.46 13.46 -5.15
CA ARG A 355 -3.85 14.09 -6.33
C ARG A 355 -2.44 13.54 -6.56
N TYR A 356 -2.09 13.28 -7.81
CA TYR A 356 -0.79 12.77 -8.24
C TYR A 356 -0.34 13.50 -9.50
N LYS A 357 0.95 13.85 -9.61
CA LYS A 357 1.44 14.56 -10.79
C LYS A 357 1.30 13.70 -12.05
N PHE A 358 0.76 14.29 -13.10
CA PHE A 358 0.61 13.70 -14.42
C PHE A 358 1.38 14.56 -15.45
N PRO A 359 2.09 13.96 -16.43
CA PRO A 359 2.37 12.54 -16.57
C PRO A 359 3.30 12.01 -15.45
N PRO A 360 3.16 10.74 -15.02
CA PRO A 360 3.89 10.19 -13.88
C PRO A 360 5.35 9.88 -14.25
N ARG A 361 6.27 10.85 -14.09
CA ARG A 361 7.73 10.64 -14.32
C ARG A 361 8.41 9.89 -13.18
N HIS A 362 8.27 10.41 -11.96
CA HIS A 362 8.80 9.80 -10.71
C HIS A 362 7.71 9.72 -9.63
N HIS A 363 6.45 9.68 -10.07
CA HIS A 363 5.27 9.76 -9.23
C HIS A 363 4.37 8.55 -9.44
N VAL A 364 3.40 8.35 -8.54
CA VAL A 364 2.51 7.19 -8.59
C VAL A 364 1.60 7.27 -9.83
N PRO A 365 1.66 6.32 -10.77
CA PRO A 365 0.70 6.26 -11.87
C PRO A 365 -0.69 5.94 -11.31
N VAL A 366 -1.71 6.60 -11.85
CA VAL A 366 -3.11 6.30 -11.55
C VAL A 366 -3.73 5.69 -12.78
N VAL A 367 -4.23 4.46 -12.64
CA VAL A 367 -4.82 3.69 -13.74
C VAL A 367 -6.31 3.97 -13.84
N ALA A 368 -6.85 3.99 -15.06
CA ALA A 368 -8.30 4.02 -15.26
C ALA A 368 -8.89 2.71 -14.71
N LEU A 369 -9.96 2.79 -13.92
CA LEU A 369 -10.66 1.63 -13.34
C LEU A 369 -11.24 0.70 -14.44
N SER A 370 -11.45 1.24 -15.66
CA SER A 370 -11.81 0.52 -16.88
C SER A 370 -10.65 -0.19 -17.60
N SER A 371 -9.41 -0.07 -17.10
CA SER A 371 -8.25 -0.78 -17.67
C SER A 371 -8.47 -2.30 -17.57
N PRO A 372 -8.26 -3.09 -18.65
CA PRO A 372 -8.53 -4.54 -18.67
C PRO A 372 -7.78 -5.44 -17.68
N GLY A 373 -6.92 -4.88 -16.82
CA GLY A 373 -6.25 -5.60 -15.75
C GLY A 373 -4.86 -6.13 -16.09
N PRO A 374 -4.21 -6.83 -15.13
CA PRO A 374 -4.71 -7.12 -13.77
C PRO A 374 -4.63 -5.93 -12.79
N LEU A 375 -3.90 -4.85 -13.09
CA LEU A 375 -3.70 -3.66 -12.25
C LEU A 375 -2.89 -3.87 -10.96
N ASN A 376 -2.91 -5.08 -10.35
CA ASN A 376 -2.02 -5.53 -9.28
C ASN A 376 -1.92 -4.57 -8.07
N GLY A 377 -3.05 -4.01 -7.65
CA GLY A 377 -3.11 -3.08 -6.52
C GLY A 377 -2.60 -1.66 -6.83
N ALA A 378 -2.36 -1.30 -8.10
CA ALA A 378 -2.06 0.07 -8.52
C ALA A 378 -3.12 1.08 -8.03
N LYS A 379 -2.76 2.35 -7.93
CA LYS A 379 -3.76 3.40 -7.64
C LYS A 379 -4.69 3.57 -8.83
N CYS A 380 -5.99 3.70 -8.59
CA CYS A 380 -6.98 3.83 -9.67
C CYS A 380 -8.08 4.86 -9.37
N ARG A 381 -8.72 5.34 -10.44
CA ARG A 381 -9.93 6.16 -10.38
C ARG A 381 -10.92 5.74 -11.47
N PRO A 382 -12.24 5.90 -11.27
CA PRO A 382 -13.19 5.92 -12.37
C PRO A 382 -12.98 7.22 -13.17
N CYS A 383 -12.31 7.12 -14.31
CA CYS A 383 -11.94 8.27 -15.13
C CYS A 383 -12.03 7.93 -16.62
N THR A 384 -12.18 8.95 -17.44
CA THR A 384 -11.88 8.90 -18.86
C THR A 384 -10.35 8.88 -19.00
N ALA A 385 -9.81 7.87 -19.67
CA ALA A 385 -8.36 7.70 -19.74
C ALA A 385 -7.71 8.84 -20.56
N ALA A 386 -6.80 9.58 -19.92
CA ALA A 386 -6.05 10.66 -20.56
C ALA A 386 -4.87 10.13 -21.40
N CYS A 387 -4.52 8.85 -21.25
CA CYS A 387 -3.31 8.27 -21.81
C CYS A 387 -3.52 6.79 -22.12
N TYR A 388 -3.39 6.45 -23.40
CA TYR A 388 -3.55 5.12 -23.99
C TYR A 388 -2.20 4.54 -24.46
N VAL A 389 -2.23 3.34 -25.05
CA VAL A 389 -1.09 2.46 -25.39
C VAL A 389 0.24 3.17 -25.76
N PRO A 390 0.32 4.16 -26.67
CA PRO A 390 1.60 4.80 -27.01
C PRO A 390 2.12 5.71 -25.87
N CYS A 391 1.24 6.56 -25.33
CA CYS A 391 1.52 7.43 -24.19
C CYS A 391 1.91 6.63 -22.94
N VAL A 392 1.21 5.52 -22.68
CA VAL A 392 1.46 4.66 -21.51
C VAL A 392 2.83 3.99 -21.59
N GLY A 393 3.33 3.64 -22.79
CA GLY A 393 4.72 3.21 -22.96
C GLY A 393 5.69 4.29 -22.45
N SER A 394 5.69 5.45 -23.10
CA SER A 394 6.61 6.55 -22.73
C SER A 394 6.47 7.03 -21.28
N ALA A 395 5.31 6.89 -20.65
CA ALA A 395 5.12 7.23 -19.23
C ALA A 395 5.68 6.13 -18.31
N MET A 396 5.34 4.86 -18.57
CA MET A 396 5.73 3.74 -17.70
C MET A 396 7.21 3.37 -17.82
N ASP A 397 7.82 3.56 -18.99
CA ASP A 397 9.25 3.29 -19.22
C ASP A 397 10.17 4.26 -18.44
N ARG A 398 9.62 5.42 -18.02
CA ARG A 398 10.33 6.42 -17.19
C ARG A 398 10.17 6.19 -15.68
N LEU A 399 9.29 5.25 -15.27
CA LEU A 399 9.05 4.93 -13.86
C LEU A 399 10.04 3.90 -13.33
N ASN A 400 10.56 4.13 -12.13
CA ASN A 400 11.36 3.14 -11.42
C ASN A 400 10.49 1.91 -11.06
N ARG A 401 10.87 0.74 -11.59
CA ARG A 401 10.19 -0.55 -11.36
C ARG A 401 10.08 -0.92 -9.87
N GLY A 402 11.08 -0.55 -9.08
CA GLY A 402 11.11 -0.75 -7.63
C GLY A 402 10.35 0.30 -6.83
N TRP A 403 9.65 1.25 -7.46
CA TRP A 403 8.88 2.28 -6.76
C TRP A 403 7.37 2.02 -6.89
N SER A 404 6.66 2.89 -7.61
CA SER A 404 5.21 2.87 -7.81
C SER A 404 4.77 2.28 -9.15
N TRP A 405 5.68 1.64 -9.89
CA TRP A 405 5.39 1.00 -11.17
C TRP A 405 4.33 -0.09 -11.02
N THR A 406 3.54 -0.32 -12.07
CA THR A 406 2.60 -1.45 -12.16
C THR A 406 2.76 -2.18 -13.48
N GLU A 407 2.39 -3.45 -13.48
CA GLU A 407 2.61 -4.33 -14.62
C GLU A 407 1.67 -4.04 -15.78
N ARG A 408 2.25 -3.94 -16.98
CA ARG A 408 1.54 -3.71 -18.24
C ARG A 408 1.35 -5.02 -18.98
N ALA A 409 0.32 -5.79 -18.61
CA ALA A 409 -0.07 -6.98 -19.38
C ALA A 409 -0.52 -6.56 -20.81
N ASN A 410 0.10 -7.17 -21.83
CA ASN A 410 -0.25 -7.08 -23.26
C ASN A 410 -0.60 -5.67 -23.78
N GLY A 411 0.07 -4.63 -23.26
CA GLY A 411 -0.10 -3.24 -23.72
C GLY A 411 -1.32 -2.49 -23.18
N ALA A 412 -2.30 -3.16 -22.56
CA ALA A 412 -3.68 -2.68 -22.37
C ALA A 412 -3.93 -1.68 -21.22
N LEU A 413 -2.91 -1.36 -20.41
CA LEU A 413 -3.05 -0.42 -19.30
C LEU A 413 -3.43 0.99 -19.81
N GLN A 414 -4.35 1.67 -19.12
CA GLN A 414 -4.76 3.04 -19.40
C GLN A 414 -4.56 3.91 -18.15
N LEU A 415 -4.13 5.16 -18.31
CA LEU A 415 -3.88 6.07 -17.18
C LEU A 415 -4.90 7.20 -17.12
N CYS A 416 -5.34 7.52 -15.90
CA CYS A 416 -6.04 8.75 -15.59
C CYS A 416 -5.06 9.91 -15.55
N ASP A 417 -5.53 11.10 -15.92
CA ASP A 417 -4.97 12.30 -15.30
C ASP A 417 -5.49 12.37 -13.85
N ALA A 418 -4.57 12.55 -12.91
CA ALA A 418 -4.85 12.62 -11.48
C ALA A 418 -4.28 13.87 -10.82
N HIS A 419 -3.89 14.89 -11.59
CA HIS A 419 -3.36 16.14 -11.03
C HIS A 419 -4.37 16.88 -10.15
N GLY A 420 -5.66 16.78 -10.50
CA GLY A 420 -6.78 17.39 -9.80
C GLY A 420 -7.70 16.39 -9.09
N GLU A 421 -8.90 16.87 -8.77
CA GLU A 421 -10.01 16.06 -8.28
C GLU A 421 -10.48 15.01 -9.30
N TRP A 422 -11.49 14.23 -8.93
CA TRP A 422 -12.15 13.33 -9.88
C TRP A 422 -12.96 14.13 -10.91
N GLU A 423 -13.03 13.62 -12.15
CA GLU A 423 -13.71 14.31 -13.24
C GLU A 423 -15.23 14.43 -13.00
N LYS A 424 -15.84 15.51 -13.52
CA LYS A 424 -17.29 15.68 -13.47
C LYS A 424 -17.95 14.56 -14.28
N GLY A 425 -18.80 13.76 -13.63
CA GLY A 425 -19.46 12.61 -14.26
C GLY A 425 -18.70 11.29 -14.13
N TRP A 426 -17.66 11.21 -13.27
CA TRP A 426 -16.99 9.96 -12.91
C TRP A 426 -17.97 8.86 -12.50
N GLU A 427 -19.13 9.20 -11.94
CA GLU A 427 -20.20 8.27 -11.58
C GLU A 427 -20.71 7.49 -12.79
N GLY A 428 -20.85 8.16 -13.94
CA GLY A 428 -21.27 7.53 -15.20
C GLY A 428 -20.20 6.61 -15.76
N VAL A 429 -18.92 6.99 -15.64
CA VAL A 429 -17.78 6.14 -16.01
C VAL A 429 -17.71 4.91 -15.13
N PHE A 430 -17.85 5.06 -13.81
CA PHE A 430 -17.92 3.93 -12.88
C PHE A 430 -19.10 3.01 -13.23
N ASP A 431 -20.31 3.55 -13.34
CA ASP A 431 -21.53 2.77 -13.60
C ASP A 431 -21.45 1.98 -14.92
N LYS A 432 -20.85 2.58 -15.96
CA LYS A 432 -20.59 1.93 -17.26
C LYS A 432 -19.55 0.80 -17.14
N THR A 433 -18.55 0.98 -16.29
CA THR A 433 -17.40 0.06 -16.13
C THR A 433 -17.73 -1.15 -15.25
N CYS A 434 -18.37 -0.92 -14.10
CA CYS A 434 -18.66 -1.96 -13.11
C CYS A 434 -19.99 -2.69 -13.34
N GLY A 435 -20.84 -2.15 -14.22
CA GLY A 435 -22.15 -2.69 -14.55
C GLY A 435 -23.25 -2.38 -13.52
N LYS A 436 -24.49 -2.66 -13.92
CA LYS A 436 -25.71 -2.24 -13.20
C LYS A 436 -25.74 -2.61 -11.71
N LYS A 437 -25.17 -3.76 -11.33
CA LYS A 437 -25.20 -4.30 -9.96
C LYS A 437 -24.36 -3.46 -8.99
N LEU A 438 -23.10 -3.18 -9.35
CA LEU A 438 -22.19 -2.38 -8.52
C LEU A 438 -22.59 -0.89 -8.55
N ALA A 439 -23.04 -0.40 -9.71
CA ALA A 439 -23.65 0.92 -9.87
C ALA A 439 -24.86 1.15 -8.93
N ALA A 440 -25.74 0.15 -8.77
CA ALA A 440 -26.89 0.23 -7.88
C ALA A 440 -26.49 0.36 -6.40
N ALA A 441 -25.45 -0.35 -5.96
CA ALA A 441 -24.93 -0.22 -4.60
C ALA A 441 -24.35 1.17 -4.32
N ARG A 442 -23.61 1.75 -5.27
CA ARG A 442 -23.14 3.15 -5.18
C ARG A 442 -24.30 4.15 -5.07
N LYS A 443 -25.31 4.01 -5.94
CA LYS A 443 -26.52 4.86 -5.91
C LYS A 443 -27.30 4.72 -4.61
N ARG A 444 -27.38 3.51 -4.06
CA ARG A 444 -27.99 3.25 -2.76
C ARG A 444 -27.29 4.03 -1.65
N VAL A 445 -25.96 4.02 -1.56
CA VAL A 445 -25.23 4.77 -0.53
C VAL A 445 -25.52 6.28 -0.63
N ARG A 446 -25.58 6.84 -1.85
CA ARG A 446 -25.92 8.26 -2.05
C ARG A 446 -27.31 8.65 -1.54
N GLY A 447 -28.27 7.71 -1.53
CA GLY A 447 -29.63 7.93 -1.03
C GLY A 447 -29.94 7.21 0.29
N LEU A 448 -28.92 6.77 1.03
CA LEU A 448 -29.09 5.96 2.22
C LEU A 448 -29.61 6.80 3.40
N LYS A 449 -30.77 6.44 3.94
CA LYS A 449 -31.35 7.11 5.12
C LYS A 449 -30.77 6.53 6.41
N LEU A 450 -30.70 7.34 7.48
CA LEU A 450 -30.21 6.93 8.80
C LEU A 450 -30.82 5.58 9.26
N LYS A 451 -32.15 5.47 9.25
CA LYS A 451 -32.85 4.21 9.62
C LYS A 451 -32.38 3.02 8.78
N GLN A 452 -32.26 3.16 7.46
CA GLN A 452 -31.83 2.07 6.57
C GLN A 452 -30.37 1.66 6.81
N CYS A 453 -29.52 2.61 7.20
CA CYS A 453 -28.15 2.32 7.61
C CYS A 453 -28.12 1.52 8.92
N VAL A 454 -28.90 1.92 9.93
CA VAL A 454 -29.04 1.20 11.20
C VAL A 454 -29.59 -0.21 10.98
N ASP A 455 -30.69 -0.35 10.23
CA ASP A 455 -31.31 -1.65 9.90
C ASP A 455 -30.30 -2.61 9.21
N ASP A 456 -29.40 -2.07 8.38
CA ASP A 456 -28.33 -2.87 7.73
C ASP A 456 -27.27 -3.35 8.72
N PHE A 457 -26.81 -2.49 9.64
CA PHE A 457 -25.82 -2.85 10.64
C PHE A 457 -26.36 -3.83 11.67
N GLU A 458 -27.59 -3.65 12.16
CA GLU A 458 -28.22 -4.63 13.07
C GLU A 458 -28.45 -5.98 12.35
N LYS A 459 -28.76 -5.97 11.04
CA LYS A 459 -28.78 -7.20 10.22
C LYS A 459 -27.41 -7.86 10.05
N MET A 460 -26.32 -7.10 10.01
CA MET A 460 -24.96 -7.66 10.04
C MET A 460 -24.66 -8.27 11.42
N LYS A 461 -24.93 -7.52 12.50
CA LYS A 461 -24.71 -7.93 13.88
C LYS A 461 -25.43 -9.22 14.24
N GLY A 462 -26.72 -9.34 13.90
CA GLY A 462 -27.50 -10.57 14.10
C GLY A 462 -27.06 -11.78 13.25
N ARG A 463 -26.02 -11.64 12.41
CA ARG A 463 -25.40 -12.72 11.62
C ARG A 463 -23.89 -12.86 11.84
N THR A 464 -23.33 -12.14 12.82
CA THR A 464 -21.89 -12.13 13.12
C THR A 464 -21.62 -12.82 14.44
N GLY A 465 -20.56 -13.64 14.53
CA GLY A 465 -20.17 -14.32 15.77
C GLY A 465 -19.66 -13.34 16.84
N ASN A 466 -18.70 -12.48 16.47
CA ASN A 466 -18.10 -11.48 17.36
C ASN A 466 -18.33 -10.05 16.85
N TRP A 467 -18.94 -9.19 17.67
CA TRP A 467 -19.25 -7.80 17.31
C TRP A 467 -18.65 -6.80 18.30
N ASP A 468 -17.61 -6.09 17.87
CA ASP A 468 -16.94 -5.03 18.63
C ASP A 468 -17.03 -3.70 17.84
N ALA A 469 -18.12 -2.96 18.05
CA ALA A 469 -18.32 -1.68 17.39
C ALA A 469 -19.26 -0.79 18.21
N PRO A 470 -19.18 0.55 18.05
CA PRO A 470 -20.18 1.48 18.56
C PRO A 470 -21.61 1.13 18.11
N PRO A 471 -22.64 1.67 18.77
CA PRO A 471 -24.02 1.51 18.34
C PRO A 471 -24.20 1.88 16.86
N ALA A 472 -24.97 1.08 16.12
CA ALA A 472 -25.19 1.29 14.69
C ALA A 472 -25.68 2.71 14.35
N VAL A 473 -26.51 3.29 15.24
CA VAL A 473 -27.02 4.65 15.09
C VAL A 473 -25.92 5.72 15.12
N ASP A 474 -24.86 5.53 15.91
CA ASP A 474 -23.78 6.50 16.04
C ASP A 474 -22.82 6.40 14.85
N ILE A 475 -22.50 5.17 14.41
CA ILE A 475 -21.75 4.92 13.16
C ILE A 475 -22.46 5.57 11.96
N CYS A 476 -23.79 5.44 11.89
CA CYS A 476 -24.57 6.00 10.79
C CYS A 476 -24.73 7.52 10.88
N ARG A 477 -25.02 8.09 12.06
CA ARG A 477 -25.10 9.55 12.26
C ARG A 477 -23.80 10.27 11.92
N LEU A 478 -22.66 9.69 12.29
CA LEU A 478 -21.33 10.27 12.02
C LEU A 478 -21.06 10.53 10.53
N GLY A 479 -21.67 9.74 9.63
CA GLY A 479 -21.48 9.87 8.18
C GLY A 479 -22.69 10.42 7.40
N LEU A 480 -23.91 10.25 7.90
CA LEU A 480 -25.15 10.68 7.24
C LEU A 480 -25.74 11.98 7.81
N GLY A 481 -25.32 12.39 9.00
CA GLY A 481 -25.99 13.44 9.77
C GLY A 481 -27.20 12.92 10.56
N SER A 482 -27.95 13.87 11.12
CA SER A 482 -29.16 13.67 11.92
C SER A 482 -30.37 13.17 11.12
#